data_AF-A0A5E4QPW8-F1
#
_entry.id   AF-A0A5E4QPW8-F1
#
_cell.length_a   1.000
_cell.length_b   1.000
_cell.length_c   1.000
_cell.angle_alpha   90.00
_cell.angle_beta   90.00
_cell.angle_gamma   90.00
#
_symmetry.space_group_name_H-M   'P 1'
#
loop_
_entity.id
_entity.type
_entity.pdbx_description
1 polymer ?
#
loop_
_entity_poly.entity_id
_entity_poly.type
_entity_poly.pdbx_seq_one_letter_code
_entity_poly.pdbx_strand_id
1 'polypeptide(L)' 'MIVVTLILSIVAWASAKSKLFCDLACAHDYVPVCGSNGQTYDNKCICECRGARIAHKGKC' A
#
# COMPACT_ATOMS: atom_id res chain seq x y z
N MET A 1 27.48 7.39 13.31
CA MET A 1 26.44 6.73 14.12
C MET A 1 25.23 7.63 14.45
N ILE A 2 25.32 8.97 14.35
CA ILE A 2 24.16 9.88 14.52
C ILE A 2 23.47 10.22 13.18
N VAL A 3 24.26 10.45 12.12
CA VAL A 3 23.73 10.79 10.79
C VAL A 3 22.91 9.65 10.17
N VAL A 4 23.32 8.39 10.39
CA VAL A 4 22.66 7.18 9.86
C VAL A 4 21.26 6.97 10.46
N THR A 5 21.08 7.23 11.75
CA THR A 5 19.77 7.09 12.41
C THR A 5 18.84 8.25 12.07
N LEU A 6 19.36 9.47 11.88
CA LEU A 6 18.58 10.61 11.39
C LEU A 6 18.06 10.38 9.96
N ILE A 7 18.92 9.91 9.04
CA ILE A 7 18.47 9.59 7.68
C ILE A 7 17.44 8.46 7.71
N LEU A 8 17.65 7.39 8.51
CA LEU A 8 16.69 6.28 8.65
C LEU A 8 15.34 6.75 9.21
N SER A 9 15.35 7.72 10.12
CA SER A 9 14.13 8.35 10.63
C SER A 9 13.44 9.15 9.52
N ILE A 10 14.18 9.94 8.74
CA ILE A 10 13.62 10.72 7.64
C ILE A 10 13.03 9.82 6.54
N VAL A 11 13.72 8.75 6.11
CA VAL A 11 13.18 7.81 5.09
C VAL A 11 12.02 6.98 5.62
N ALA A 12 11.97 6.66 6.91
CA ALA A 12 10.82 5.98 7.52
C ALA A 12 9.56 6.85 7.45
N TRP A 13 9.67 8.15 7.76
CA TRP A 13 8.54 9.08 7.72
C TRP A 13 8.06 9.35 6.29
N ALA A 14 8.98 9.38 5.32
CA ALA A 14 8.64 9.52 3.90
C ALA A 14 7.89 8.28 3.35
N SER A 15 8.27 7.07 3.76
CA SER A 15 7.68 5.83 3.24
C SER A 15 6.25 5.57 3.74
N ALA A 16 5.96 5.93 5.00
CA ALA A 16 4.63 5.72 5.60
C ALA A 16 3.53 6.60 4.98
N LYS A 17 3.90 7.75 4.41
CA LYS A 17 2.95 8.73 3.86
C LYS A 17 2.18 8.22 2.63
N SER A 18 2.82 7.34 1.84
CA SER A 18 2.22 6.80 0.60
C SER A 18 1.09 5.81 0.85
N LYS A 19 1.22 4.93 1.85
CA LYS A 19 0.18 3.96 2.20
C LYS A 19 -1.07 4.63 2.77
N LEU A 20 -0.89 5.69 3.55
CA LEU A 20 -1.98 6.40 4.22
C LEU A 20 -2.88 7.17 3.24
N PHE A 21 -2.30 7.78 2.20
CA PHE A 21 -3.09 8.51 1.20
C PHE A 21 -4.12 7.61 0.52
N CYS A 22 -3.73 6.37 0.20
CA CYS A 22 -4.59 5.43 -0.49
C CYS A 22 -5.76 4.93 0.37
N ASP A 23 -5.50 4.74 1.67
CA ASP A 23 -6.51 4.35 2.64
C ASP A 23 -7.60 5.42 2.79
N LEU A 24 -7.21 6.71 2.76
CA LEU A 24 -8.18 7.81 2.84
C LEU A 24 -8.93 8.05 1.53
N ALA A 25 -8.31 7.75 0.38
CA ALA A 25 -8.88 8.00 -0.94
C ALA A 25 -9.91 6.94 -1.37
N CYS A 26 -9.84 5.74 -0.81
CA CYS A 26 -10.68 4.60 -1.18
C CYS A 26 -11.72 4.30 -0.10
N ALA A 27 -12.85 3.70 -0.50
CA ALA A 27 -13.79 3.14 0.45
C ALA A 27 -13.16 1.96 1.22
N HIS A 28 -13.57 1.77 2.47
CA HIS A 28 -13.11 0.68 3.33
C HIS A 28 -13.94 -0.60 3.18
N ASP A 29 -14.52 -0.83 1.99
CA ASP A 29 -15.23 -2.07 1.69
C ASP A 29 -14.26 -3.24 1.61
N TYR A 30 -14.61 -4.35 2.26
CA TYR A 30 -13.81 -5.57 2.24
C TYR A 30 -14.23 -6.48 1.08
N VAL A 31 -13.59 -6.29 -0.08
CA VAL A 31 -13.79 -7.08 -1.29
C VAL A 31 -12.40 -7.45 -1.84
N PRO A 32 -11.73 -8.46 -1.25
CA PRO A 32 -10.31 -8.68 -1.46
C PRO A 32 -9.98 -9.01 -2.91
N VAL A 33 -8.85 -8.49 -3.38
CA VAL A 33 -8.29 -8.77 -4.70
C VAL A 33 -6.81 -9.13 -4.59
N CYS A 34 -6.36 -10.03 -5.46
CA CYS A 34 -4.96 -10.41 -5.57
C CYS A 34 -4.30 -9.52 -6.61
N GLY A 35 -3.23 -8.83 -6.24
CA GLY A 35 -2.41 -8.04 -7.15
C GLY A 35 -1.43 -8.92 -7.95
N SER A 36 -0.98 -8.45 -9.10
CA SER A 36 0.03 -9.08 -9.95
C SER A 36 1.41 -9.18 -9.28
N ASN A 37 1.59 -8.48 -8.17
CA ASN A 37 2.76 -8.55 -7.29
C ASN A 37 2.61 -9.61 -6.18
N GLY A 38 1.54 -10.41 -6.19
CA GLY A 38 1.27 -11.44 -5.18
C GLY A 38 0.78 -10.88 -3.83
N GLN A 39 0.40 -9.60 -3.76
CA GLN A 39 -0.15 -9.01 -2.55
C GLN A 39 -1.68 -8.98 -2.60
N THR A 40 -2.31 -9.32 -1.47
CA THR A 40 -3.75 -9.16 -1.28
C THR A 40 -4.06 -7.72 -0.87
N TYR A 41 -5.02 -7.10 -1.55
CA TYR A 41 -5.54 -5.77 -1.26
C TYR A 41 -6.99 -5.88 -0.81
N ASP A 42 -7.40 -5.07 0.17
CA ASP A 42 -8.76 -5.14 0.75
C ASP A 42 -9.86 -4.83 -0.26
N ASN A 43 -9.55 -4.02 -1.27
CA ASN A 43 -10.40 -3.83 -2.43
C ASN A 43 -9.61 -3.39 -3.68
N LYS A 44 -10.33 -3.38 -4.80
CA LYS A 44 -9.82 -2.94 -6.11
C LYS A 44 -9.24 -1.52 -6.07
N CYS A 45 -9.90 -0.57 -5.40
CA CYS A 45 -9.44 0.81 -5.35
C CYS A 45 -8.06 0.90 -4.70
N ILE A 46 -7.86 0.25 -3.55
CA ILE A 46 -6.57 0.24 -2.84
C ILE A 46 -5.49 -0.44 -3.68
N CYS A 47 -5.82 -1.50 -4.42
CA CYS A 47 -4.91 -2.17 -5.34
C CYS A 47 -4.40 -1.21 -6.42
N GLU A 48 -5.31 -0.55 -7.13
CA GLU A 48 -4.99 0.37 -8.22
C GLU A 48 -4.25 1.61 -7.73
N CYS A 49 -4.68 2.19 -6.60
CA CYS A 49 -4.05 3.39 -6.04
C CYS A 49 -2.66 3.12 -5.45
N ARG A 50 -2.38 1.90 -4.96
CA ARG A 50 -1.02 1.45 -4.63
C ARG A 50 -0.20 1.04 -5.87
N GLY A 51 -0.74 1.23 -7.07
CA GLY A 51 -0.05 1.00 -8.35
C GLY A 51 0.07 -0.48 -8.75
N ALA A 52 -0.66 -1.38 -8.10
CA ALA A 52 -0.70 -2.78 -8.47
C ALA A 52 -1.81 -3.05 -9.50
N ARG A 53 -1.54 -3.97 -10.44
CA ARG A 53 -2.57 -4.49 -11.33
C ARG A 53 -3.27 -5.66 -10.65
N ILE A 54 -4.57 -5.82 -10.88
CA ILE A 54 -5.31 -6.99 -10.38
C ILE A 54 -4.90 -8.22 -11.19
N ALA A 55 -4.51 -9.28 -10.49
CA ALA A 55 -4.30 -10.62 -11.06
C ALA A 55 -5.63 -11.40 -11.10
N HIS A 56 -6.28 -11.57 -9.95
CA HIS A 56 -7.59 -12.20 -9.84
C HIS A 56 -8.40 -11.65 -8.67
N LYS A 57 -9.71 -11.93 -8.66
CA LYS A 57 -10.60 -11.63 -7.53
C LYS A 57 -10.32 -12.59 -6.38
N GLY A 58 -10.56 -12.14 -5.15
CA GLY A 58 -10.23 -12.90 -3.94
C GLY A 58 -8.80 -12.66 -3.46
N LYS A 59 -8.43 -13.28 -2.35
CA LYS A 59 -7.08 -13.18 -1.79
C LYS A 59 -6.08 -13.96 -2.66
N CYS A 60 -4.85 -13.46 -2.74
CA CYS A 60 -3.69 -14.34 -2.85
C CYS A 60 -3.56 -15.11 -1.50
#